data_AF-A0A920SDX5-F1
#
_entry.id   AF-A0A920SDX5-F1
#
_cell.length_a   1.000
_cell.length_b   1.000
_cell.length_c   1.000
_cell.angle_alpha   90.00
_cell.angle_beta   90.00
_cell.angle_gamma   90.00
#
_symmetry.space_group_name_H-M   'P 1'
#
loop_
_entity.id
_entity.type
_entity.pdbx_description
1 polymer ?
#
loop_
_entity_poly.entity_id
_entity_poly.type
_entity_poly.pdbx_seq_one_letter_code
_entity_poly.pdbx_strand_id
1 'polypeptide(L)'
;MQHYSLWDSPLRLAQDIATIDIISGGRVVLGIGRGYQKREFDIYGVDIAESRDRFVEGMDIAIKAWTEERFSYNGQFFQFPEVMVIPKPVQKPTPPVFMAVTHSRNSVEIAVTKTLGVIHGR
;
A
#
# COMPACT_ATOMS: atom_id res chain seq x y z
N MET A 1 6.51 7.44 19.96
CA MET A 1 7.03 6.46 18.98
C MET A 1 6.09 6.49 17.79
N GLN A 2 6.54 6.91 16.61
CA GLN A 2 5.68 6.98 15.42
C GLN A 2 5.62 5.58 14.80
N HIS A 3 4.43 4.97 14.80
CA HIS A 3 4.18 3.68 14.17
C HIS A 3 3.66 3.94 12.74
N TYR A 4 4.43 3.55 11.72
CA TYR A 4 4.07 3.74 10.31
C TYR A 4 3.11 2.64 9.86
N SER A 5 1.86 3.00 9.60
CA SER A 5 0.85 2.13 8.99
C SER A 5 0.51 2.64 7.58
N LEU A 6 -0.01 1.77 6.70
CA LEU A 6 -0.45 2.11 5.32
C LEU A 6 -1.39 3.34 5.24
N TRP A 7 -2.04 3.67 6.35
CA TRP A 7 -3.09 4.67 6.48
C TRP A 7 -2.56 6.09 6.62
N ASP A 8 -1.36 6.28 7.19
CA ASP A 8 -0.88 7.61 7.58
C ASP A 8 0.06 8.24 6.55
N SER A 9 0.81 7.43 5.79
CA SER A 9 1.70 7.96 4.74
C SER A 9 2.08 6.89 3.71
N PRO A 10 1.25 6.69 2.65
CA PRO A 10 1.56 5.75 1.58
C PRO A 10 2.87 6.11 0.84
N LEU A 11 3.22 7.40 0.77
CA LEU A 11 4.50 7.86 0.23
C LEU A 11 5.69 7.35 1.06
N ARG A 12 5.61 7.46 2.40
CA ARG A 12 6.67 6.98 3.28
C ARG A 12 6.83 5.47 3.21
N LEU A 13 5.71 4.74 3.22
CA LEU A 13 5.74 3.30 3.07
C LEU A 13 6.39 2.88 1.75
N ALA A 14 6.00 3.52 0.64
CA ALA A 14 6.57 3.22 -0.67
C ALA A 14 8.10 3.43 -0.68
N GLN A 15 8.57 4.50 -0.06
CA GLN A 15 10.00 4.78 0.11
C GLN A 15 10.72 3.73 0.97
N ASP A 16 10.14 3.36 2.11
CA ASP A 16 10.74 2.38 3.03
C ASP A 16 10.83 1.01 2.34
N ILE A 17 9.77 0.58 1.64
CA ILE A 17 9.76 -0.67 0.88
C ILE A 17 10.79 -0.65 -0.25
N ALA A 18 10.89 0.45 -1.01
CA ALA A 18 11.91 0.59 -2.05
C ALA A 18 13.33 0.52 -1.47
N THR A 19 13.54 1.11 -0.29
CA THR A 19 14.84 1.08 0.42
C THR A 19 15.19 -0.35 0.83
N ILE A 20 14.25 -1.09 1.43
CA ILE A 20 14.46 -2.48 1.80
C ILE A 20 14.69 -3.34 0.56
N ASP A 21 13.98 -3.09 -0.53
CA ASP A 21 14.16 -3.80 -1.80
C ASP A 21 15.61 -3.67 -2.30
N ILE A 22 16.16 -2.46 -2.31
CA ILE A 22 17.55 -2.17 -2.68
C ILE A 22 18.52 -2.87 -1.74
N ILE A 23 18.38 -2.71 -0.43
CA ILE A 23 19.29 -3.29 0.57
C ILE A 23 19.26 -4.82 0.49
N SER A 24 18.08 -5.40 0.23
CA SER A 24 17.91 -6.84 0.12
C SER A 24 18.43 -7.41 -1.20
N GLY A 25 18.71 -6.58 -2.20
CA GLY A 25 19.04 -7.03 -3.55
C GLY A 25 17.85 -7.64 -4.28
N GLY A 26 16.66 -7.08 -4.11
CA GLY A 26 15.45 -7.51 -4.83
C GLY A 26 14.72 -8.70 -4.20
N ARG A 27 14.85 -8.93 -2.89
CA ARG A 27 14.25 -10.09 -2.20
C ARG A 27 13.00 -9.74 -1.40
N VAL A 28 12.56 -8.48 -1.45
CA VAL A 28 11.34 -8.06 -0.75
C VAL A 28 10.11 -8.68 -1.41
N VAL A 29 9.24 -9.23 -0.57
CA VAL A 29 7.87 -9.59 -0.92
C VAL A 29 6.95 -8.93 0.09
N LEU A 30 6.04 -8.08 -0.39
CA LEU A 30 5.15 -7.31 0.46
C LEU A 30 3.83 -8.06 0.68
N GLY A 31 3.63 -8.59 1.88
CA GLY A 31 2.33 -9.04 2.35
C GLY A 31 1.55 -7.88 2.96
N ILE A 32 0.37 -7.60 2.43
CA ILE A 32 -0.45 -6.44 2.82
C ILE A 32 -1.87 -6.90 3.11
N GLY A 33 -2.44 -6.41 4.21
CA GLY A 33 -3.84 -6.59 4.56
C GLY A 33 -4.51 -5.26 4.83
N ARG A 34 -5.82 -5.20 4.61
CA ARG A 34 -6.65 -4.04 4.96
C ARG A 34 -6.79 -3.85 6.48
N GLY A 35 -6.41 -4.82 7.30
CA GLY A 35 -6.79 -4.82 8.71
C GLY A 35 -8.29 -5.06 8.90
N TYR A 36 -8.66 -5.51 10.10
CA TYR A 36 -10.05 -5.88 10.44
C TYR A 36 -10.44 -5.57 11.89
N GLN A 37 -9.48 -5.28 12.76
CA GLN A 37 -9.76 -5.04 14.17
C GLN A 37 -10.15 -3.59 14.42
N LYS A 38 -11.42 -3.32 14.72
CA LYS A 38 -11.92 -1.96 15.01
C LYS A 38 -11.06 -1.21 16.03
N ARG A 39 -10.57 -1.89 17.07
CA ARG A 39 -9.70 -1.28 18.08
C ARG A 39 -8.41 -0.69 17.49
N GLU A 40 -7.82 -1.32 16.47
CA GLU A 40 -6.65 -0.76 15.80
C GLU A 40 -7.02 0.54 15.08
N PHE A 41 -8.13 0.53 14.34
CA PHE A 41 -8.67 1.71 13.65
C PHE A 41 -8.98 2.88 14.60
N ASP A 42 -9.62 2.60 15.75
CA ASP A 42 -9.94 3.61 16.75
C ASP A 42 -8.67 4.27 17.33
N ILE A 43 -7.57 3.52 17.50
CA ILE A 43 -6.28 4.05 17.99
C ILE A 43 -5.68 5.06 16.99
N TYR A 44 -5.83 4.80 15.69
CA TYR A 44 -5.33 5.67 14.63
C TYR A 44 -6.36 6.74 14.21
N GLY A 45 -7.53 6.79 14.85
CA GLY A 45 -8.59 7.77 14.52
C GLY A 45 -9.17 7.60 13.12
N VAL A 46 -9.12 6.39 12.56
CA VAL A 46 -9.65 6.07 11.23
C VAL A 46 -10.97 5.33 11.40
N ASP A 47 -12.02 5.72 10.68
CA ASP A 47 -13.26 4.93 10.65
C ASP A 47 -13.00 3.62 9.87
N ILE A 48 -13.31 2.49 10.48
CA ILE A 48 -13.20 1.18 9.84
C ILE A 48 -14.04 1.09 8.56
N ALA A 49 -15.12 1.87 8.43
CA ALA A 49 -15.90 1.97 7.21
C ALA A 49 -15.07 2.52 6.03
N GLU A 50 -14.13 3.43 6.29
CA GLU A 50 -13.24 4.04 5.30
C GLU A 50 -12.04 3.15 4.95
N SER A 51 -11.81 2.07 5.71
CA SER A 51 -10.64 1.19 5.56
C SER A 51 -10.46 0.66 4.14
N ARG A 52 -11.54 0.41 3.41
CA ARG A 52 -11.43 -0.12 2.05
C ARG A 52 -10.91 0.94 1.09
N ASP A 53 -11.48 2.13 1.12
CA ASP A 53 -11.22 3.14 0.12
C ASP A 53 -9.85 3.79 0.37
N ARG A 54 -9.50 4.04 1.64
CA ARG A 54 -8.14 4.44 2.04
C ARG A 54 -7.07 3.43 1.60
N PHE A 55 -7.36 2.13 1.71
CA PHE A 55 -6.44 1.09 1.25
C PHE A 55 -6.24 1.12 -0.26
N VAL A 56 -7.33 1.30 -1.01
CA VAL A 56 -7.29 1.36 -2.48
C VAL A 56 -6.47 2.57 -2.95
N GLU A 57 -6.69 3.74 -2.36
CA GLU A 57 -5.89 4.95 -2.65
C GLU A 57 -4.43 4.77 -2.25
N GLY A 58 -4.16 4.26 -1.04
CA GLY A 58 -2.81 4.04 -0.55
C GLY A 58 -2.00 3.10 -1.46
N MET A 59 -2.63 2.04 -1.97
CA MET A 59 -1.99 1.14 -2.95
C MET A 59 -1.77 1.80 -4.31
N ASP A 60 -2.70 2.65 -4.76
CA ASP A 60 -2.49 3.41 -5.99
C ASP A 60 -1.28 4.34 -5.88
N ILE A 61 -1.18 5.07 -4.77
CA ILE A 61 -0.05 5.95 -4.47
C ILE A 61 1.26 5.17 -4.40
N ALA A 62 1.28 4.00 -3.75
CA ALA A 62 2.48 3.17 -3.66
C ALA A 62 2.97 2.69 -5.04
N ILE A 63 2.04 2.22 -5.89
CA ILE A 63 2.36 1.80 -7.25
C ILE A 63 2.93 2.99 -8.04
N LYS A 64 2.24 4.13 -8.04
CA LYS A 64 2.72 5.36 -8.70
C LYS A 64 4.10 5.80 -8.20
N ALA A 65 4.32 5.74 -6.90
CA ALA A 65 5.61 6.06 -6.29
C ALA A 65 6.75 5.16 -6.77
N TRP A 66 6.49 3.90 -7.13
CA TRP A 66 7.48 2.98 -7.66
C TRP A 66 7.65 3.05 -9.18
N THR A 67 6.58 3.33 -9.92
CA THR A 67 6.57 3.24 -11.39
C THR A 67 6.73 4.58 -12.11
N GLU A 68 6.29 5.68 -11.51
CA GLU A 68 6.31 7.02 -12.13
C GLU A 68 7.49 7.84 -11.58
N GLU A 69 8.09 8.70 -12.40
CA GLU A 69 9.17 9.59 -11.96
C GLU A 69 8.63 10.67 -11.01
N ARG A 70 7.53 11.29 -11.40
CA ARG A 70 6.80 12.34 -10.67
C ARG A 70 5.31 12.10 -10.82
N PHE A 71 4.55 12.37 -9.77
CA PHE A 71 3.09 12.31 -9.81
C PHE A 71 2.48 13.19 -8.73
N SER A 72 1.27 13.69 -8.98
CA SER A 72 0.41 14.31 -7.96
C SER A 72 -0.72 13.34 -7.60
N TYR A 73 -1.40 13.61 -6.48
CA TYR A 73 -2.55 12.81 -6.08
C TYR A 73 -3.65 13.68 -5.49
N ASN A 74 -4.88 13.46 -5.92
CA ASN A 74 -6.06 14.20 -5.45
C ASN A 74 -7.21 13.22 -5.20
N GLY A 75 -7.06 12.40 -4.15
CA GLY A 75 -8.05 11.44 -3.70
C GLY A 75 -8.95 12.00 -2.60
N GLN A 76 -9.87 11.15 -2.13
CA GLN A 76 -10.73 11.47 -1.00
C GLN A 76 -9.93 11.52 0.31
N PHE A 77 -8.94 10.63 0.47
CA PHE A 77 -8.20 10.50 1.73
C PHE A 77 -6.79 11.06 1.66
N PHE A 78 -6.17 11.04 0.49
CA PHE A 78 -4.82 11.55 0.28
C PHE A 78 -4.81 12.64 -0.79
N GLN A 79 -4.18 13.77 -0.49
CA GLN A 79 -4.03 14.88 -1.41
C GLN A 79 -2.64 15.48 -1.26
N PHE A 80 -1.92 15.59 -2.37
CA PHE A 80 -0.62 16.24 -2.39
C PHE A 80 -0.30 16.78 -3.80
N PRO A 81 0.47 17.89 -3.88
CA PRO A 81 0.98 18.41 -5.16
C PRO A 81 1.94 17.42 -5.80
N GLU A 82 2.49 17.73 -6.97
CA GLU A 82 3.47 16.84 -7.61
C GLU A 82 4.65 16.53 -6.70
N VAL A 83 4.96 15.23 -6.55
CA VAL A 83 6.07 14.72 -5.75
C VAL A 83 6.87 13.69 -6.55
N MET A 84 8.11 13.49 -6.12
CA MET A 84 8.99 12.40 -6.54
C MET A 84 9.38 11.59 -5.31
N VAL A 85 9.11 10.28 -5.33
CA VAL A 85 9.54 9.37 -4.26
C VAL A 85 10.85 8.69 -4.64
N ILE A 86 11.84 8.83 -3.76
CA ILE A 86 13.15 8.20 -3.88
C ILE A 86 13.49 7.43 -2.59
N PRO A 87 14.21 6.29 -2.69
CA PRO A 87 14.71 5.68 -3.92
C PRO A 87 13.62 4.88 -4.67
N LYS A 88 13.92 4.41 -5.89
CA LYS A 88 13.07 3.47 -6.64
C LYS A 88 13.51 2.02 -6.36
N PRO A 89 12.56 1.06 -6.31
CA PRO A 89 12.89 -0.35 -6.11
C PRO A 89 13.73 -0.89 -7.27
N VAL A 90 14.57 -1.89 -6.97
CA VAL A 90 15.33 -2.64 -7.97
C VAL A 90 14.43 -3.62 -8.72
N GLN A 91 13.42 -4.19 -8.05
CA GLN A 91 12.40 -5.02 -8.69
C GLN A 91 11.48 -4.17 -9.59
N LYS A 92 11.12 -4.72 -10.77
CA LYS A 92 10.27 -4.06 -11.78
C LYS A 92 9.06 -4.94 -12.13
N PRO A 93 7.89 -4.34 -12.44
CA PRO A 93 7.59 -2.90 -12.36
C PRO A 93 7.45 -2.41 -10.90
N THR A 94 7.12 -3.31 -9.97
CA THR A 94 7.06 -3.06 -8.53
C THR A 94 7.69 -4.25 -7.80
N PRO A 95 7.99 -4.12 -6.49
CA PRO A 95 8.17 -5.30 -5.65
C PRO A 95 6.91 -6.18 -5.72
N PRO A 96 7.02 -7.52 -5.61
CA PRO A 96 5.87 -8.41 -5.52
C PRO A 96 5.00 -8.05 -4.31
N VAL A 97 3.72 -7.77 -4.57
CA VAL A 97 2.75 -7.41 -3.54
C VAL A 97 1.65 -8.46 -3.49
N PHE A 98 1.35 -8.95 -2.30
CA PHE A 98 0.32 -9.93 -2.04
C PHE A 98 -0.71 -9.40 -1.06
N MET A 99 -1.98 -9.40 -1.45
CA MET A 99 -3.08 -9.00 -0.59
C MET A 99 -3.64 -10.18 0.20
N ALA A 100 -3.73 -10.04 1.51
CA ALA A 100 -4.47 -10.96 2.36
C ALA A 100 -5.99 -10.76 2.15
N VAL A 101 -6.70 -11.85 1.83
CA VAL A 101 -8.15 -11.84 1.60
C VAL A 101 -8.86 -12.93 2.41
N THR A 102 -9.94 -12.54 3.07
CA THR A 102 -10.70 -13.37 4.01
C THR A 102 -12.16 -13.53 3.56
N HIS A 103 -12.41 -13.96 2.32
CA HIS A 103 -13.72 -14.40 1.79
C HIS A 103 -14.67 -13.38 1.12
N SER A 104 -14.26 -12.12 0.86
CA SER A 104 -15.10 -11.20 0.08
C SER A 104 -14.77 -11.25 -1.42
N ARG A 105 -15.77 -11.46 -2.30
CA ARG A 105 -15.61 -11.39 -3.78
C ARG A 105 -14.94 -10.08 -4.20
N ASN A 106 -15.37 -9.00 -3.55
CA ASN A 106 -14.86 -7.65 -3.74
C ASN A 106 -13.35 -7.49 -3.48
N SER A 107 -12.78 -8.25 -2.53
CA SER A 107 -11.34 -8.20 -2.26
C SER A 107 -10.53 -8.93 -3.32
N VAL A 108 -11.09 -10.01 -3.90
CA VAL A 108 -10.47 -10.75 -5.01
C VAL A 108 -10.42 -9.87 -6.26
N GLU A 109 -11.51 -9.15 -6.56
CA GLU A 109 -11.55 -8.22 -7.70
C GLU A 109 -10.49 -7.13 -7.59
N ILE A 110 -10.32 -6.51 -6.41
CA ILE A 110 -9.27 -5.49 -6.20
C ILE A 110 -7.87 -6.07 -6.42
N ALA A 111 -7.60 -7.28 -5.90
CA ALA A 111 -6.31 -7.93 -6.08
C ALA A 111 -6.01 -8.17 -7.57
N VAL A 112 -7.00 -8.66 -8.33
CA VAL A 112 -6.88 -8.89 -9.78
C VAL A 112 -6.65 -7.58 -10.54
N THR A 113 -7.43 -6.53 -10.28
CA THR A 113 -7.32 -5.25 -10.99
C THR A 113 -5.97 -4.57 -10.77
N LYS A 114 -5.39 -4.69 -9.58
CA LYS A 114 -4.08 -4.09 -9.25
C LYS A 114 -2.90 -5.05 -9.47
N THR A 115 -3.12 -6.21 -10.09
CA THR A 115 -2.09 -7.24 -10.35
C THR A 115 -1.37 -7.68 -9.06
N LEU A 116 -2.10 -7.75 -7.95
CA LEU A 116 -1.59 -8.19 -6.66
C LEU A 116 -1.79 -9.71 -6.54
N GLY A 117 -0.78 -10.41 -6.00
CA GLY A 117 -0.93 -11.80 -5.60
C GLY A 117 -1.92 -11.94 -4.44
N VAL A 118 -2.40 -13.15 -4.18
CA VAL A 118 -3.43 -13.41 -3.16
C VAL A 118 -2.86 -14.28 -2.05
N ILE A 119 -3.01 -13.85 -0.79
CA ILE A 119 -2.76 -14.69 0.39
C ILE A 119 -4.12 -15.05 1.01
N HIS A 120 -4.40 -16.35 1.08
CA HIS A 120 -5.60 -16.89 1.73
C HIS A 120 -5.24 -17.49 3.08
N GLY A 121 -5.85 -16.98 4.16
CA GLY A 121 -5.81 -17.60 5.48
C GLY A 121 -6.85 -18.71 5.57
N ARG A 122 -6.48 -19.86 6.15
CA ARG A 122 -7.41 -20.96 6.48
C ARG A 122 -8.38 -20.57 7.58
#